data_AF-Q224L2-F1
#
_entry.id   AF-Q224L2-F1
#
_cell.length_a   1.000
_cell.length_b   1.000
_cell.length_c   1.000
_cell.angle_alpha   90.00
_cell.angle_beta   90.00
_cell.angle_gamma   90.00
#
_symmetry.space_group_name_H-M   'P 1'
#
loop_
_entity.id
_entity.type
_entity.pdbx_description
1 polymer ?
#
loop_
_entity_poly.entity_id
_entity_poly.type
_entity_poly.pdbx_seq_one_letter_code
_entity_poly.pdbx_strand_id
1 'polypeptide(L)'
;MSALLNKTIGMFELNFQSFYKISQNQTISIISNQFQQGVFLTIPLHLYYRNCTIGEIILEKNQFIQCSQCVEGRYSLKIPDMQNNINKLECVSCPEQAHFCQGSEIQLKDGYWRESNLTDQIYTCLLDSCSFNNPQSKNGCLTGFVGPLCNSCDNKNKVWGQQYGLKGQNCFPCSQQLNQIAFACFFIIFYNYEAKNFQINLIAGNKQLEFICK
;
A
#
# COMPACT_ATOMS: atom_id res chain seq x y z
N MET A 1 3.95 26.87 -3.11
CA MET A 1 4.55 26.47 -4.40
C MET A 1 5.24 27.65 -5.06
N SER A 2 6.56 27.63 -5.03
CA SER A 2 7.40 28.37 -5.95
C SER A 2 7.39 27.64 -7.30
N ALA A 3 7.13 28.33 -8.41
CA ALA A 3 7.60 27.81 -9.69
C ALA A 3 9.12 27.86 -9.67
N LEU A 4 9.79 26.70 -9.66
CA LEU A 4 11.25 26.63 -9.79
C LEU A 4 11.53 26.39 -11.27
N LEU A 5 12.00 27.43 -11.96
CA LEU A 5 12.25 27.37 -13.39
C LEU A 5 13.76 27.27 -13.65
N ASN A 6 14.30 26.06 -13.70
CA ASN A 6 15.69 25.86 -14.11
C ASN A 6 15.76 25.88 -15.64
N LYS A 7 15.92 27.08 -16.19
CA LYS A 7 16.11 27.28 -17.63
C LYS A 7 17.51 27.84 -17.88
N THR A 8 18.34 27.04 -18.55
CA THR A 8 19.61 27.52 -19.09
C THR A 8 19.33 28.34 -20.35
N ILE A 9 19.66 29.63 -20.29
CA ILE A 9 19.64 30.52 -21.46
C ILE A 9 21.09 30.90 -21.74
N GLY A 10 21.74 30.17 -22.64
CA GLY A 10 23.18 30.30 -22.85
C GLY A 10 23.98 29.83 -21.63
N MET A 11 24.80 30.71 -21.04
CA MET A 11 25.67 30.41 -19.87
C MET A 11 25.05 30.80 -18.52
N PHE A 12 23.79 31.23 -18.48
CA PHE A 12 23.15 31.70 -17.24
C PHE A 12 22.11 30.71 -16.74
N GLU A 13 22.10 30.52 -15.42
CA GLU A 13 21.09 29.75 -14.67
C GLU A 13 20.21 30.71 -13.88
N LEU A 14 18.91 30.72 -14.17
CA LEU A 14 17.94 31.57 -13.49
C LEU A 14 17.28 30.77 -12.35
N ASN A 15 17.61 31.11 -11.10
CA ASN A 15 17.00 30.52 -9.91
C ASN A 15 16.09 31.56 -9.24
N PHE A 16 14.78 31.46 -9.48
CA PHE A 16 13.79 32.31 -8.81
C PHE A 16 12.63 31.49 -8.24
N GLN A 17 11.98 32.05 -7.23
CA GLN A 17 10.76 31.51 -6.64
C GLN A 17 9.64 32.53 -6.87
N SER A 18 8.53 32.09 -7.45
CA SER A 18 7.36 32.94 -7.66
C SER A 18 6.09 32.33 -7.08
N PHE A 19 5.19 33.19 -6.62
CA PHE A 19 3.83 32.85 -6.19
C PHE A 19 2.85 33.47 -7.16
N TYR A 20 1.72 32.80 -7.41
CA TYR A 20 0.73 33.37 -8.30
C TYR A 20 -0.29 34.23 -7.56
N LYS A 21 -0.72 35.25 -8.27
CA LYS A 21 -1.74 36.21 -7.87
C LYS A 21 -2.84 36.11 -8.91
N ILE A 22 -4.07 35.80 -8.48
CA ILE A 22 -5.30 35.75 -9.30
C ILE A 22 -5.37 34.60 -10.32
N SER A 23 -4.32 34.36 -11.12
CA SER A 23 -4.31 33.36 -12.21
C SER A 23 -3.12 32.42 -12.10
N GLN A 24 -3.37 31.13 -12.34
CA GLN A 24 -2.34 30.08 -12.47
C GLN A 24 -1.51 30.18 -13.76
N ASN A 25 -1.93 31.00 -14.71
CA ASN A 25 -1.18 31.30 -15.92
C ASN A 25 -0.65 32.72 -15.81
N GLN A 26 0.66 32.87 -15.78
CA GLN A 26 1.33 34.17 -15.71
C GLN A 26 2.43 34.25 -16.75
N THR A 27 2.63 35.44 -17.31
CA THR A 27 3.75 35.74 -18.18
C THR A 27 4.61 36.78 -17.50
N ILE A 28 5.87 36.45 -17.23
CA ILE A 28 6.88 37.41 -16.79
C ILE A 28 7.90 37.59 -17.91
N SER A 29 8.59 38.72 -17.94
CA SER A 29 9.60 38.99 -18.97
C SER A 29 10.94 39.30 -18.33
N ILE A 30 11.98 38.64 -18.80
CA ILE A 30 13.36 39.04 -18.51
C ILE A 30 13.77 40.08 -19.55
N ILE A 31 14.19 41.24 -19.07
CA ILE A 31 14.64 42.35 -19.92
C ILE A 31 16.13 42.51 -19.69
N SER A 32 16.92 42.50 -20.76
CA SER A 32 18.36 42.73 -20.67
C SER A 32 18.67 44.20 -20.38
N ASN A 33 19.91 44.46 -19.99
CA ASN A 33 20.46 45.81 -20.14
C ASN A 33 20.46 46.22 -21.62
N GLN A 34 20.47 47.53 -21.86
CA GLN A 34 20.47 48.10 -23.19
C GLN A 34 21.71 47.64 -23.98
N PHE A 35 21.51 46.97 -25.12
CA PHE A 35 22.62 46.43 -25.94
C PHE A 35 22.98 47.36 -27.11
N GLN A 36 22.02 48.15 -27.61
CA GLN A 36 22.21 49.24 -28.57
C GLN A 36 21.29 50.42 -28.20
N GLN A 37 21.50 51.61 -28.78
CA GLN A 37 20.63 52.78 -28.53
C GLN A 37 19.14 52.44 -28.69
N GLY A 38 18.41 52.37 -27.57
CA GLY A 38 16.98 52.03 -27.53
C GLY A 38 16.62 50.55 -27.72
N VAL A 39 17.60 49.63 -27.81
CA VAL A 39 17.33 48.20 -28.04
C VAL A 39 17.60 47.37 -26.78
N PHE A 40 16.56 46.64 -26.35
CA PHE A 40 16.57 45.73 -25.22
C PHE A 40 16.16 44.33 -25.68
N LEU A 41 16.84 43.29 -25.21
CA LEU A 41 16.40 41.91 -25.40
C LEU A 41 15.32 41.60 -24.37
N THR A 42 14.16 41.15 -24.83
CA THR A 42 13.05 40.74 -23.96
C THR A 42 12.73 39.28 -24.20
N ILE A 43 12.81 38.48 -23.13
CA ILE A 43 12.49 37.06 -23.17
C ILE A 43 11.24 36.82 -22.31
N PRO A 44 10.09 36.46 -22.91
CA PRO A 44 8.91 36.08 -22.16
C PRO A 44 9.10 34.68 -21.55
N LEU A 45 8.67 34.54 -20.31
CA LEU A 45 8.58 33.29 -19.58
C LEU A 45 7.12 33.06 -19.20
N HIS A 46 6.58 31.93 -19.66
CA HIS A 46 5.24 31.49 -19.30
C HIS A 46 5.32 30.56 -18.09
N LEU A 47 4.65 30.96 -17.01
CA LEU A 47 4.57 30.24 -15.76
C LEU A 47 3.19 29.62 -15.62
N TYR A 48 3.18 28.33 -15.34
CA TYR A 48 2.00 27.52 -15.12
C TYR A 48 2.06 26.94 -13.71
N TYR A 49 1.17 27.39 -12.84
CA TYR A 49 1.10 26.93 -11.46
C TYR A 49 0.10 25.79 -11.36
N ARG A 50 0.50 24.68 -10.71
CA ARG A 50 -0.41 23.53 -10.51
C ARG A 50 -1.42 23.80 -9.40
N ASN A 51 -2.50 23.03 -9.43
CA ASN A 51 -3.40 22.90 -8.29
C ASN A 51 -2.67 22.28 -7.08
N CYS A 52 -3.18 22.57 -5.89
CA CYS A 52 -2.70 21.91 -4.68
C CYS A 52 -3.07 20.44 -4.69
N THR A 53 -2.22 19.65 -4.05
CA THR A 53 -2.23 18.19 -4.06
C THR A 53 -2.65 17.68 -2.67
N ILE A 54 -3.03 16.40 -2.58
CA ILE A 54 -3.22 15.76 -1.28
C ILE A 54 -1.95 15.94 -0.42
N GLY A 55 -2.13 16.18 0.87
CA GLY A 55 -1.05 16.53 1.78
C GLY A 55 -0.63 18.00 1.78
N GLU A 56 -1.28 18.84 0.97
CA GLU A 56 -1.13 20.29 0.99
C GLU A 56 -2.41 20.99 1.45
N ILE A 57 -2.27 22.25 1.84
CA ILE A 57 -3.37 23.17 2.13
C ILE A 57 -3.21 24.45 1.30
N ILE A 58 -4.33 25.15 1.09
CA ILE A 58 -4.35 26.40 0.32
C ILE A 58 -4.27 27.56 1.29
N LEU A 59 -3.17 28.29 1.24
CA LEU A 59 -2.99 29.54 1.97
C LEU A 59 -3.14 30.72 1.02
N GLU A 60 -4.00 31.67 1.36
CA GLU A 60 -4.17 32.91 0.62
C GLU A 60 -3.91 34.11 1.53
N LYS A 61 -2.97 34.97 1.09
CA LYS A 61 -2.62 36.22 1.78
C LYS A 61 -2.42 37.32 0.75
N ASN A 62 -3.15 38.42 0.88
CA ASN A 62 -3.08 39.55 -0.05
C ASN A 62 -3.28 39.14 -1.52
N GLN A 63 -4.23 38.22 -1.81
CA GLN A 63 -4.50 37.68 -3.15
C GLN A 63 -3.41 36.78 -3.72
N PHE A 64 -2.35 36.49 -2.97
CA PHE A 64 -1.36 35.47 -3.33
C PHE A 64 -1.81 34.12 -2.81
N ILE A 65 -1.84 33.14 -3.70
CA ILE A 65 -2.24 31.77 -3.36
C ILE A 65 -1.00 30.88 -3.32
N GLN A 66 -0.87 30.11 -2.24
CA GLN A 66 0.21 29.18 -2.03
C GLN A 66 -0.33 27.83 -1.57
N CYS A 67 0.06 26.77 -2.27
CA CYS A 67 0.00 25.41 -1.72
C CYS A 67 1.14 25.24 -0.72
N SER A 68 0.79 24.91 0.52
CA SER A 68 1.74 24.60 1.60
C SER A 68 1.58 23.14 1.99
N GLN A 69 2.67 22.39 1.97
CA GLN A 69 2.68 21.00 2.43
C GLN A 69 2.54 20.95 3.95
N CYS A 70 1.81 19.96 4.46
CA CYS A 70 1.74 19.69 5.89
C CYS A 70 3.11 19.25 6.42
N VAL A 71 3.57 19.92 7.47
CA VAL A 71 4.86 19.67 8.12
C VAL A 71 4.87 18.32 8.85
N GLU A 72 6.06 17.84 9.21
CA GLU A 72 6.20 16.65 10.05
C GLU A 72 5.36 16.77 11.33
N GLY A 73 4.70 15.67 11.71
CA GLY A 73 3.74 15.65 12.80
C GLY A 73 2.32 16.03 12.38
N ARG A 74 2.09 16.42 11.11
CA ARG A 74 0.77 16.77 10.57
C ARG A 74 0.54 16.25 9.16
N TYR A 75 -0.73 16.04 8.82
CA TYR A 75 -1.13 15.50 7.53
C TYR A 75 -2.45 16.11 7.00
N SER A 76 -2.76 15.87 5.73
CA SER A 76 -4.05 16.14 5.09
C SER A 76 -4.33 15.08 4.02
N LEU A 77 -5.44 14.36 4.16
CA LEU A 77 -5.86 13.33 3.18
C LEU A 77 -6.89 13.83 2.16
N LYS A 78 -7.30 15.11 2.25
CA LYS A 78 -8.26 15.71 1.33
C LYS A 78 -7.51 16.41 0.20
N ILE A 79 -7.97 16.22 -1.04
CA ILE A 79 -7.51 17.00 -2.18
C ILE A 79 -8.07 18.41 -2.04
N PRO A 80 -7.24 19.46 -1.97
CA PRO A 80 -7.74 20.82 -1.79
C PRO A 80 -8.48 21.32 -3.03
N ASP A 81 -9.73 21.76 -2.84
CA ASP A 81 -10.48 22.49 -3.85
C ASP A 81 -10.02 23.96 -3.87
N MET A 82 -9.45 24.37 -5.01
CA MET A 82 -8.87 25.70 -5.22
C MET A 82 -9.85 26.87 -5.03
N GLN A 83 -11.16 26.62 -5.07
CA GLN A 83 -12.20 27.64 -4.87
C GLN A 83 -12.80 27.55 -3.47
N ASN A 84 -13.07 26.32 -2.99
CA ASN A 84 -13.84 26.12 -1.78
C ASN A 84 -13.00 26.03 -0.52
N ASN A 85 -11.73 25.62 -0.62
CA ASN A 85 -10.87 25.31 0.51
C ASN A 85 -9.79 26.36 0.83
N ILE A 86 -9.81 27.52 0.15
CA ILE A 86 -8.90 28.64 0.43
C ILE A 86 -8.98 29.00 1.93
N ASN A 87 -7.87 28.87 2.64
CA ASN A 87 -7.76 29.14 4.09
C ASN A 87 -8.75 28.34 4.98
N LYS A 88 -9.36 27.26 4.47
CA LYS A 88 -10.32 26.44 5.24
C LYS A 88 -9.83 25.03 5.52
N LEU A 89 -9.02 24.46 4.63
CA LEU A 89 -8.43 23.14 4.87
C LEU A 89 -7.20 23.30 5.75
N GLU A 90 -7.15 22.53 6.83
CA GLU A 90 -6.06 22.57 7.81
C GLU A 90 -5.35 21.23 7.87
N CYS A 91 -4.06 21.28 8.23
CA CYS A 91 -3.28 20.09 8.51
C CYS A 91 -3.64 19.56 9.90
N VAL A 92 -4.05 18.29 9.96
CA VAL A 92 -4.44 17.56 11.17
C VAL A 92 -3.20 16.96 11.83
N SER A 93 -3.17 16.93 13.16
CA SER A 93 -2.07 16.29 13.92
C SER A 93 -2.05 14.78 13.71
N CYS A 94 -0.87 14.15 13.72
CA CYS A 94 -0.78 12.70 13.57
C CYS A 94 -1.69 11.97 14.57
N PRO A 95 -2.37 10.89 14.15
CA PRO A 95 -3.11 10.04 15.07
C PRO A 95 -2.15 9.31 16.01
N GLU A 96 -2.59 8.99 17.23
CA GLU A 96 -1.75 8.33 18.25
C GLU A 96 -1.29 6.93 17.82
N GLN A 97 -2.02 6.30 16.91
CA GLN A 97 -1.73 4.99 16.33
C GLN A 97 -0.62 5.06 15.28
N ALA A 98 -0.20 6.25 14.84
CA ALA A 98 0.93 6.46 13.94
C ALA A 98 2.21 6.80 14.73
N HIS A 99 3.36 6.40 14.18
CA HIS A 99 4.66 6.86 14.69
C HIS A 99 5.21 8.03 13.87
N PHE A 100 4.73 8.20 12.64
CA PHE A 100 5.12 9.30 11.76
C PHE A 100 3.96 9.68 10.84
N CYS A 101 3.82 10.97 10.55
CA CYS A 101 2.99 11.46 9.46
C CYS A 101 3.52 12.80 8.94
N GLN A 102 3.39 13.01 7.64
CA GLN A 102 3.77 14.25 6.96
C GLN A 102 3.03 14.35 5.62
N GLY A 103 2.55 15.54 5.26
CA GLY A 103 1.87 15.72 3.98
C GLY A 103 0.64 14.81 3.86
N SER A 104 0.67 13.84 2.95
CA SER A 104 -0.40 12.85 2.77
C SER A 104 -0.07 11.47 3.36
N GLU A 105 1.11 11.33 3.95
CA GLU A 105 1.61 10.06 4.48
C GLU A 105 1.27 9.91 5.96
N ILE A 106 0.83 8.72 6.33
CA ILE A 106 0.62 8.30 7.72
C ILE A 106 1.24 6.90 7.84
N GLN A 107 2.29 6.79 8.64
CA GLN A 107 2.95 5.52 8.93
C GLN A 107 2.44 4.99 10.28
N LEU A 108 1.67 3.91 10.22
CA LEU A 108 1.06 3.29 11.39
C LEU A 108 2.11 2.53 12.22
N LYS A 109 1.90 2.48 13.54
CA LYS A 109 2.59 1.52 14.40
C LYS A 109 2.12 0.10 14.06
N ASP A 110 2.95 -0.89 14.35
CA ASP A 110 2.55 -2.29 14.21
C ASP A 110 1.34 -2.59 15.10
N GLY A 111 0.47 -3.51 14.64
CA GLY A 111 -0.80 -3.83 15.30
C GLY A 111 -1.96 -2.91 14.94
N TYR A 112 -1.78 -1.93 14.07
CA TYR A 112 -2.85 -1.07 13.57
C TYR A 112 -3.09 -1.22 12.07
N TRP A 113 -4.34 -1.01 11.66
CA TRP A 113 -4.78 -1.16 10.28
C TRP A 113 -5.72 -0.04 9.85
N ARG A 114 -5.62 0.31 8.58
CA ARG A 114 -6.54 1.21 7.88
C ARG A 114 -6.87 0.65 6.51
N GLU A 115 -8.06 0.97 6.02
CA GLU A 115 -8.56 0.46 4.74
C GLU A 115 -7.73 0.95 3.54
N SER A 116 -7.30 2.21 3.58
CA SER A 116 -6.54 2.81 2.50
C SER A 116 -5.66 3.95 2.98
N ASN A 117 -4.78 4.43 2.11
CA ASN A 117 -3.95 5.60 2.37
C ASN A 117 -4.72 6.93 2.39
N LEU A 118 -6.02 6.92 2.05
CA LEU A 118 -6.88 8.10 1.98
C LEU A 118 -7.82 8.25 3.18
N THR A 119 -7.76 7.31 4.13
CA THR A 119 -8.54 7.36 5.37
C THR A 119 -7.61 7.43 6.58
N ASP A 120 -8.06 8.17 7.58
CA ASP A 120 -7.51 8.28 8.93
C ASP A 120 -8.30 7.44 9.95
N GLN A 121 -9.27 6.64 9.48
CA GLN A 121 -9.93 5.64 10.30
C GLN A 121 -8.99 4.46 10.53
N ILE A 122 -8.37 4.45 11.71
CA ILE A 122 -7.38 3.47 12.12
C ILE A 122 -7.97 2.58 13.20
N TYR A 123 -7.84 1.28 12.99
CA TYR A 123 -8.37 0.23 13.85
C TYR A 123 -7.23 -0.61 14.42
N THR A 124 -7.43 -1.13 15.62
CA THR A 124 -6.48 -2.10 16.21
C THR A 124 -6.73 -3.47 15.60
N CYS A 125 -5.66 -4.19 15.27
CA CYS A 125 -5.74 -5.54 14.76
C CYS A 125 -6.00 -6.54 15.88
N LEU A 126 -6.77 -7.58 15.57
CA LEU A 126 -7.13 -8.63 16.52
C LEU A 126 -5.99 -9.64 16.72
N LEU A 127 -5.12 -9.75 15.72
CA LEU A 127 -3.95 -10.62 15.69
C LEU A 127 -2.71 -9.75 15.48
N ASP A 128 -1.54 -10.27 15.83
CA ASP A 128 -0.24 -9.66 15.54
C ASP A 128 0.11 -9.81 14.04
N SER A 129 -0.79 -9.35 13.16
CA SER A 129 -0.77 -9.59 11.72
C SER A 129 -0.67 -8.31 10.89
N CYS A 130 -0.65 -7.14 11.53
CA CYS A 130 -0.64 -5.84 10.86
C CYS A 130 0.69 -5.12 11.00
N SER A 131 1.32 -4.79 9.88
CA SER A 131 2.52 -3.97 9.84
C SER A 131 2.64 -3.30 8.47
N PHE A 132 2.50 -1.97 8.43
CA PHE A 132 2.59 -1.18 7.19
C PHE A 132 4.03 -0.90 6.77
N ASN A 133 4.95 -0.86 7.73
CA ASN A 133 6.35 -0.56 7.48
C ASN A 133 7.16 -1.81 7.08
N ASN A 134 6.61 -3.01 7.25
CA ASN A 134 7.30 -4.22 6.88
C ASN A 134 7.32 -4.36 5.34
N PRO A 135 8.50 -4.47 4.69
CA PRO A 135 8.61 -4.58 3.24
C PRO A 135 8.05 -5.90 2.68
N GLN A 136 7.88 -6.92 3.53
CA GLN A 136 7.20 -8.15 3.16
C GLN A 136 5.68 -8.04 3.28
N SER A 137 5.15 -6.98 3.89
CA SER A 137 3.71 -6.80 4.02
C SER A 137 3.05 -6.49 2.68
N LYS A 138 1.78 -6.88 2.55
CA LYS A 138 0.93 -6.49 1.43
C LYS A 138 -0.34 -5.88 1.99
N ASN A 139 -0.65 -4.66 1.57
CA ASN A 139 -1.79 -3.88 2.09
C ASN A 139 -1.81 -3.78 3.62
N GLY A 140 -0.63 -3.66 4.24
CA GLY A 140 -0.46 -3.60 5.69
C GLY A 140 -0.59 -4.93 6.43
N CYS A 141 -0.83 -6.05 5.72
CA CYS A 141 -0.89 -7.39 6.32
C CYS A 141 0.44 -8.12 6.19
N LEU A 142 0.86 -8.78 7.27
CA LEU A 142 1.99 -9.69 7.28
C LEU A 142 1.70 -10.93 6.43
N THR A 143 2.78 -11.62 6.03
CA THR A 143 2.74 -12.78 5.14
C THR A 143 1.69 -13.81 5.56
N GLY A 144 0.83 -14.19 4.61
CA GLY A 144 -0.23 -15.18 4.80
C GLY A 144 -1.56 -14.61 5.28
N PHE A 145 -1.59 -13.39 5.84
CA PHE A 145 -2.82 -12.74 6.28
C PHE A 145 -3.43 -11.86 5.19
N VAL A 146 -4.76 -11.76 5.18
CA VAL A 146 -5.58 -10.98 4.24
C VAL A 146 -6.86 -10.47 4.91
N GLY A 147 -7.54 -9.56 4.23
CA GLY A 147 -8.84 -9.03 4.63
C GLY A 147 -8.75 -7.83 5.59
N PRO A 148 -9.91 -7.26 5.98
CA PRO A 148 -9.96 -6.18 6.96
C PRO A 148 -9.29 -6.59 8.27
N LEU A 149 -8.48 -5.71 8.84
CA LEU A 149 -7.70 -5.97 10.06
C LEU A 149 -6.73 -7.16 9.97
N CYS A 150 -6.45 -7.66 8.76
CA CYS A 150 -5.57 -8.81 8.54
C CYS A 150 -5.96 -10.03 9.41
N ASN A 151 -7.26 -10.25 9.59
CA ASN A 151 -7.80 -11.22 10.55
C ASN A 151 -8.04 -12.62 9.96
N SER A 152 -7.71 -12.83 8.69
CA SER A 152 -7.98 -14.07 7.96
C SER A 152 -6.73 -14.53 7.22
N CYS A 153 -6.57 -15.84 7.02
CA CYS A 153 -5.50 -16.37 6.20
C CYS A 153 -5.89 -16.46 4.72
N ASP A 154 -4.92 -16.29 3.82
CA ASP A 154 -5.10 -16.40 2.37
C ASP A 154 -5.28 -17.86 1.92
N ASN A 155 -6.44 -18.44 2.25
CA ASN A 155 -6.79 -19.80 1.88
C ASN A 155 -7.06 -19.99 0.38
N LYS A 156 -7.23 -18.90 -0.37
CA LYS A 156 -7.55 -18.89 -1.80
C LYS A 156 -6.39 -18.48 -2.67
N ASN A 157 -5.21 -18.22 -2.11
CA ASN A 157 -4.04 -17.76 -2.85
C ASN A 157 -4.34 -16.50 -3.70
N LYS A 158 -4.97 -15.49 -3.10
CA LYS A 158 -5.30 -14.23 -3.80
C LYS A 158 -4.17 -13.21 -3.74
N VAL A 159 -3.35 -13.24 -2.69
CA VAL A 159 -2.37 -12.19 -2.37
C VAL A 159 -0.96 -12.75 -2.28
N TRP A 160 -0.78 -13.96 -1.75
CA TRP A 160 0.55 -14.45 -1.33
C TRP A 160 1.19 -15.52 -2.22
N GLY A 161 0.57 -15.94 -3.33
CA GLY A 161 1.13 -16.95 -4.23
C GLY A 161 1.02 -18.41 -3.73
N GLN A 162 0.57 -18.62 -2.49
CA GLN A 162 0.28 -19.94 -1.91
C GLN A 162 -0.89 -19.88 -0.92
N GLN A 163 -1.46 -21.03 -0.59
CA GLN A 163 -2.55 -21.13 0.37
C GLN A 163 -2.02 -21.12 1.80
N TYR A 164 -2.69 -20.38 2.68
CA TYR A 164 -2.41 -20.33 4.11
C TYR A 164 -3.62 -20.78 4.92
N GLY A 165 -3.36 -21.47 6.03
CA GLY A 165 -4.35 -21.89 7.02
C GLY A 165 -4.04 -21.31 8.41
N LEU A 166 -5.08 -21.04 9.18
CA LEU A 166 -4.96 -20.53 10.55
C LEU A 166 -4.63 -21.68 11.51
N LYS A 167 -3.55 -21.53 12.28
CA LYS A 167 -3.22 -22.41 13.41
C LYS A 167 -2.88 -21.56 14.62
N GLY A 168 -3.76 -21.59 15.62
CA GLY A 168 -3.70 -20.64 16.74
C GLY A 168 -3.97 -19.22 16.26
N GLN A 169 -3.02 -18.31 16.48
CA GLN A 169 -3.11 -16.90 16.06
C GLN A 169 -2.31 -16.59 14.78
N ASN A 170 -1.68 -17.60 14.16
CA ASN A 170 -0.77 -17.43 13.04
C ASN A 170 -1.24 -18.14 11.78
N CYS A 171 -0.97 -17.54 10.61
CA CYS A 171 -1.17 -18.15 9.31
C CYS A 171 0.07 -18.94 8.89
N PHE A 172 -0.10 -20.24 8.62
CA PHE A 172 0.97 -21.09 8.12
C PHE A 172 0.67 -21.52 6.68
N PRO A 173 1.71 -21.68 5.84
CA PRO A 173 1.51 -22.21 4.50
C PRO A 173 0.94 -23.63 4.62
N CYS A 174 -0.12 -23.91 3.86
CA CYS A 174 -0.65 -25.26 3.77
C CYS A 174 0.44 -26.16 3.16
N SER A 175 0.82 -27.23 3.87
CA SER A 175 1.82 -28.18 3.37
C SER A 175 1.38 -28.71 2.01
N GLN A 176 2.29 -28.69 1.03
CA GLN A 176 2.04 -29.12 -0.34
C GLN A 176 1.24 -30.44 -0.38
N GLN A 177 0.25 -30.48 -1.27
CA GLN A 177 -0.65 -31.61 -1.52
C GLN A 177 0.05 -32.99 -1.57
N LEU A 178 1.34 -33.03 -1.91
CA LEU A 178 2.18 -34.23 -1.95
C LEU A 178 2.20 -35.04 -0.64
N ASN A 179 2.29 -34.39 0.52
CA ASN A 179 2.34 -35.13 1.80
C ASN A 179 0.97 -35.73 2.15
N GLN A 180 -0.12 -35.03 1.85
CA GLN A 180 -1.47 -35.54 2.07
C GLN A 180 -1.81 -36.68 1.10
N ILE A 181 -1.39 -36.56 -0.17
CA ILE A 181 -1.53 -37.62 -1.18
C ILE A 181 -0.71 -38.85 -0.77
N ALA A 182 0.54 -38.67 -0.34
CA ALA A 182 1.39 -39.78 0.11
C ALA A 182 0.75 -40.53 1.29
N PHE A 183 0.19 -39.80 2.27
CA PHE A 183 -0.50 -40.39 3.41
C PHE A 183 -1.78 -41.15 2.98
N ALA A 184 -2.57 -40.58 2.07
CA ALA A 184 -3.74 -41.24 1.52
C ALA A 184 -3.37 -42.52 0.74
N CYS A 185 -2.33 -42.46 -0.10
CA CYS A 185 -1.81 -43.62 -0.82
C CYS A 185 -1.33 -44.71 0.14
N PHE A 186 -0.61 -44.35 1.22
CA PHE A 186 -0.18 -45.30 2.24
C PHE A 186 -1.38 -46.03 2.88
N PHE A 187 -2.42 -45.30 3.28
CA PHE A 187 -3.63 -45.90 3.85
C PHE A 187 -4.38 -46.81 2.86
N ILE A 188 -4.46 -46.41 1.59
CA ILE A 188 -5.07 -47.25 0.54
C ILE A 188 -4.27 -48.55 0.36
N ILE A 189 -2.94 -48.47 0.29
CA ILE A 189 -2.08 -49.66 0.14
C ILE A 189 -2.21 -50.57 1.36
N PHE A 190 -2.17 -50.01 2.57
CA PHE A 190 -2.33 -50.75 3.82
C PHE A 190 -3.68 -51.46 3.89
N TYR A 191 -4.79 -50.76 3.57
CA TYR A 191 -6.13 -51.36 3.56
C TYR A 191 -6.24 -52.51 2.55
N ASN A 192 -5.65 -52.37 1.36
CA ASN A 192 -5.61 -53.45 0.36
C ASN A 192 -4.76 -54.65 0.79
N TYR A 193 -3.69 -54.43 1.56
CA TYR A 193 -2.88 -55.50 2.14
C TYR A 193 -3.67 -56.30 3.18
N GLU A 194 -4.32 -55.61 4.13
CA GLU A 194 -5.17 -56.25 5.14
C GLU A 194 -6.35 -57.02 4.51
N ALA A 195 -7.02 -56.44 3.51
CA ALA A 195 -8.10 -57.10 2.80
C ALA A 195 -7.66 -58.38 2.08
N LYS A 196 -6.45 -58.40 1.48
CA LYS A 196 -5.88 -59.62 0.87
C LYS A 196 -5.55 -60.68 1.91
N ASN A 197 -4.94 -60.31 3.03
CA ASN A 197 -4.66 -61.23 4.13
C ASN A 197 -5.95 -61.84 4.70
N PHE A 198 -7.02 -61.05 4.83
CA PHE A 198 -8.33 -61.54 5.25
C PHE A 198 -8.94 -62.55 4.27
N GLN A 199 -8.88 -62.29 2.95
CA GLN A 199 -9.33 -63.24 1.92
C GLN A 199 -8.51 -64.54 1.93
N ILE A 200 -7.19 -64.47 2.09
CA ILE A 200 -6.32 -65.65 2.20
C ILE A 200 -6.67 -66.48 3.44
N ASN A 201 -6.92 -65.83 4.59
CA ASN A 201 -7.32 -66.51 5.82
C ASN A 201 -8.70 -67.16 5.71
N LEU A 202 -9.65 -66.58 4.96
CA LEU A 202 -10.93 -67.22 4.64
C LEU A 202 -10.76 -68.46 3.75
N ILE A 203 -9.88 -68.41 2.75
CA ILE A 203 -9.58 -69.56 1.87
C ILE A 203 -8.83 -70.65 2.65
N ALA A 204 -7.92 -70.29 3.55
CA ALA A 204 -7.23 -71.22 4.44
C ALA A 204 -8.18 -71.87 5.46
N GLY A 205 -9.14 -71.10 6.01
CA GLY A 205 -10.20 -71.63 6.87
C GLY A 205 -11.17 -72.58 6.16
N ASN A 206 -11.47 -72.33 4.88
CA ASN A 206 -12.30 -73.24 4.07
C ASN A 206 -11.58 -74.55 3.70
N LYS A 207 -10.24 -74.56 3.61
CA LYS A 207 -9.46 -75.79 3.42
C LYS A 207 -9.45 -76.72 4.64
N GLN A 208 -9.84 -76.25 5.82
CA GLN A 208 -9.93 -77.08 7.02
C GLN A 208 -11.28 -77.83 7.14
N LEU A 209 -12.26 -77.53 6.29
CA LEU A 209 -13.60 -78.15 6.29
C LEU A 209 -13.82 -79.22 5.20
N GLU A 210 -12.84 -79.48 4.32
CA GLU A 210 -12.95 -80.50 3.25
C GLU A 210 -12.39 -81.89 3.60
N PHE A 211 -12.04 -82.16 4.87
CA PHE A 211 -11.54 -83.47 5.31
C PHE A 211 -12.34 -84.09 6.47
N ILE A 212 -13.68 -84.01 6.47
CA ILE A 212 -14.52 -84.85 7.34
C ILE A 212 -15.84 -85.19 6.62
N CYS A 213 -15.89 -86.34 5.93
CA CYS A 213 -16.91 -87.39 6.10
C CYS A 213 -16.85 -88.44 4.98
N LYS A 214 -16.48 -89.67 5.38
CA LYS A 214 -16.80 -91.01 4.86
C LYS A 214 -16.77 -91.28 3.34
#